data_AF-A0A0K1QFD3-F1
#
_entry.id   AF-A0A0K1QFD3-F1
#
_cell.length_a   1.000
_cell.length_b   1.000
_cell.length_c   1.000
_cell.angle_alpha   90.00
_cell.angle_beta   90.00
_cell.angle_gamma   90.00
#
_symmetry.space_group_name_H-M   'P 1'
#
loop_
_entity.id
_entity.type
_entity.pdbx_description
1 polymer ?
#
loop_
_entity_poly.entity_id
_entity_poly.type
_entity_poly.pdbx_seq_one_letter_code
_entity_poly.pdbx_strand_id
1 'polypeptide(L)'
;MSAKRTSANPDLMTVSRLAKLVEARKDKTLKPLERTAWQAEHKQAKADLEALDPKKQEKKPLMEVIALNPQTSSDPRMQRQLDKWKDTLASDLWVDETTHILADMKKTP
;
A
#
# COMPACT_ATOMS: atom_id res chain seq x y z
N MET A 1 7.95 14.90 13.83
CA MET A 1 7.44 13.71 14.55
C MET A 1 6.54 12.92 13.62
N SER A 2 6.97 11.70 13.26
CA SER A 2 6.32 10.83 12.27
C SER A 2 4.81 10.67 12.46
N ALA A 3 4.37 10.45 13.70
CA ALA A 3 2.95 10.27 14.03
C ALA A 3 2.03 11.40 13.52
N LYS A 4 2.50 12.66 13.50
CA LYS A 4 1.73 13.80 12.98
C LYS A 4 1.60 13.74 11.45
N ARG A 5 2.66 13.33 10.73
CA ARG A 5 2.65 13.18 9.27
C ARG A 5 1.76 12.03 8.83
N THR A 6 1.89 10.88 9.47
CA THR A 6 1.09 9.70 9.15
C THR A 6 -0.40 9.91 9.43
N SER A 7 -0.76 10.64 10.49
CA SER A 7 -2.17 10.97 10.77
C SER A 7 -2.78 11.99 9.80
N ALA A 8 -1.95 12.82 9.18
CA ALA A 8 -2.39 13.82 8.20
C ALA A 8 -2.51 13.24 6.78
N ASN A 9 -1.87 12.10 6.50
CA ASN A 9 -1.87 11.47 5.19
C ASN A 9 -3.18 10.64 4.99
N PRO A 10 -4.03 10.98 4.00
CA PRO A 10 -5.31 10.31 3.79
C PRO A 10 -5.15 8.84 3.36
N ASP A 11 -4.07 8.48 2.67
CA ASP A 11 -3.84 7.11 2.20
C ASP A 11 -3.43 6.19 3.36
N LEU A 12 -2.59 6.68 4.27
CA LEU A 12 -2.24 5.97 5.50
C LEU A 12 -3.43 5.85 6.47
N MET A 13 -4.37 6.81 6.41
CA MET A 13 -5.64 6.69 7.12
C MET A 13 -6.51 5.56 6.58
N THR A 14 -6.52 5.31 5.26
CA THR A 14 -7.18 4.15 4.66
C THR A 14 -6.56 2.83 5.13
N VAL A 15 -5.23 2.75 5.20
CA VAL A 15 -4.52 1.58 5.77
C VAL A 15 -4.94 1.33 7.23
N SER A 16 -5.09 2.40 8.02
CA SER A 16 -5.54 2.28 9.41
C SER A 16 -6.99 1.76 9.53
N ARG A 17 -7.89 2.15 8.61
CA ARG A 17 -9.25 1.60 8.56
C ARG A 17 -9.24 0.13 8.15
N LEU A 18 -8.40 -0.24 7.19
CA LEU A 18 -8.22 -1.65 6.79
C LEU A 18 -7.72 -2.49 7.97
N ALA A 19 -6.75 -2.01 8.73
CA ALA A 19 -6.25 -2.70 9.90
C ALA A 19 -7.36 -2.98 10.93
N LYS A 20 -8.25 -2.00 11.19
CA LYS A 20 -9.43 -2.20 12.06
C LYS A 20 -10.40 -3.25 11.53
N LEU A 21 -10.62 -3.28 10.21
CA LEU A 21 -11.48 -4.30 9.58
C LEU A 21 -10.88 -5.70 9.71
N VAL A 22 -9.56 -5.84 9.52
CA VAL A 22 -8.85 -7.11 9.68
C VAL A 22 -8.88 -7.55 11.15
N GLU A 23 -8.63 -6.64 12.08
CA GLU A 23 -8.70 -6.90 13.52
C GLU A 23 -10.09 -7.41 13.93
N ALA A 24 -11.17 -6.79 13.43
CA ALA A 24 -12.55 -7.23 13.69
C ALA A 24 -12.89 -8.60 13.09
N ARG A 25 -12.04 -9.12 12.19
CA ARG A 25 -12.22 -10.43 11.52
C ARG A 25 -11.21 -11.47 11.95
N LYS A 26 -10.24 -11.13 12.82
CA LYS A 26 -9.13 -12.02 13.18
C LYS A 26 -9.60 -13.38 13.73
N ASP A 27 -10.71 -13.38 14.46
CA ASP A 27 -11.28 -14.58 15.09
C ASP A 27 -12.27 -15.33 14.17
N LYS A 28 -12.58 -14.79 12.98
CA LYS A 28 -13.45 -15.45 11.98
C LYS A 28 -12.65 -16.47 11.17
N THR A 29 -12.31 -17.58 11.81
CA THR A 29 -11.51 -18.67 11.25
C THR A 29 -12.32 -19.71 10.49
N LEU A 30 -13.64 -19.75 10.71
CA LEU A 30 -14.54 -20.68 10.04
C LEU A 30 -15.06 -20.09 8.72
N LYS A 31 -15.17 -20.96 7.71
CA LYS A 31 -15.74 -20.62 6.40
C LYS A 31 -16.96 -21.50 6.10
N PRO A 32 -18.06 -20.93 5.62
CA PRO A 32 -19.20 -21.73 5.18
C PRO A 32 -18.79 -22.58 3.97
N LEU A 33 -19.17 -23.86 4.01
CA LEU A 33 -19.00 -24.79 2.88
C LEU A 33 -20.15 -24.70 1.89
N GLU A 34 -21.30 -24.22 2.35
CA GLU A 34 -22.47 -24.01 1.51
C GLU A 34 -22.19 -22.84 0.54
N ARG A 35 -22.42 -23.08 -0.75
CA ARG A 35 -22.00 -22.19 -1.83
C ARG A 35 -22.69 -20.83 -1.77
N THR A 36 -23.99 -20.79 -1.46
CA THR A 36 -24.73 -19.52 -1.42
C THR A 36 -24.28 -18.64 -0.25
N ALA A 37 -24.05 -19.23 0.92
CA ALA A 37 -23.49 -18.58 2.10
C ALA A 37 -22.07 -18.08 1.83
N TRP A 38 -21.22 -18.89 1.21
CA TRP A 38 -19.87 -18.48 0.82
C TRP A 38 -19.87 -17.33 -0.18
N GLN A 39 -20.73 -17.38 -1.20
CA GLN A 39 -20.86 -16.30 -2.19
C GLN A 39 -21.36 -15.00 -1.55
N ALA A 40 -22.31 -15.08 -0.63
CA ALA A 40 -22.81 -13.93 0.12
C ALA A 40 -21.70 -13.30 0.98
N GLU A 41 -20.94 -14.11 1.73
CA GLU A 41 -19.80 -13.62 2.52
C GLU A 41 -18.72 -12.98 1.65
N HIS A 42 -18.37 -13.62 0.53
CA HIS A 42 -17.34 -13.11 -0.37
C HIS A 42 -17.80 -11.79 -1.04
N LYS A 43 -19.08 -11.69 -1.42
CA LYS A 43 -19.65 -10.45 -1.98
C LYS A 43 -19.60 -9.32 -0.96
N GLN A 44 -19.99 -9.59 0.29
CA GLN A 44 -19.93 -8.61 1.37
C GLN A 44 -18.49 -8.17 1.64
N ALA A 45 -17.56 -9.13 1.77
CA ALA A 45 -16.15 -8.83 2.02
C ALA A 45 -15.54 -7.97 0.90
N LYS A 46 -15.90 -8.24 -0.35
CA LYS A 46 -15.48 -7.42 -1.50
C LYS A 46 -16.08 -6.00 -1.43
N ALA A 47 -17.37 -5.88 -1.13
CA ALA A 47 -18.03 -4.58 -0.99
C ALA A 47 -17.42 -3.75 0.16
N ASP A 48 -17.07 -4.38 1.28
CA ASP A 48 -16.42 -3.70 2.40
C ASP A 48 -15.02 -3.18 2.03
N LEU A 49 -14.26 -3.95 1.23
CA LEU A 49 -12.96 -3.51 0.71
C LEU A 49 -13.10 -2.37 -0.31
N GLU A 50 -14.08 -2.45 -1.21
CA GLU A 50 -14.38 -1.39 -2.18
C GLU A 50 -14.88 -0.12 -1.51
N ALA A 51 -15.65 -0.21 -0.41
CA ALA A 51 -16.07 0.94 0.37
C ALA A 51 -14.91 1.64 1.11
N LEU A 52 -13.87 0.88 1.49
CA LEU A 52 -12.67 1.43 2.12
C LEU A 52 -11.76 2.17 1.13
N ASP A 53 -11.72 1.72 -0.12
CA ASP A 53 -10.93 2.34 -1.18
C ASP A 53 -11.73 2.44 -2.50
N PRO A 54 -12.73 3.35 -2.57
CA PRO A 54 -13.68 3.45 -3.68
C PRO A 54 -13.04 3.93 -4.99
N LYS A 55 -11.80 4.39 -4.94
CA LYS A 55 -10.97 4.67 -6.11
C LYS A 55 -9.64 4.03 -5.81
N LYS A 56 -9.29 2.95 -6.52
CA LYS A 56 -7.89 2.55 -6.68
C LYS A 56 -7.17 3.74 -7.32
N GLN A 57 -6.78 4.72 -6.52
CA GLN A 57 -6.22 5.96 -7.02
C GLN A 57 -4.93 5.57 -7.73
N GLU A 58 -4.76 6.10 -8.94
CA GLU A 58 -3.46 6.11 -9.59
C GLU A 58 -2.48 6.69 -8.58
N LYS A 59 -1.59 5.84 -8.06
CA LYS A 59 -0.72 6.22 -6.97
C LYS A 59 0.28 7.24 -7.52
N LYS A 60 0.09 8.50 -7.14
CA LYS A 60 0.97 9.58 -7.54
C LYS A 60 2.39 9.29 -7.03
N PRO A 61 3.43 9.47 -7.87
CA PRO A 61 4.80 9.36 -7.40
C PRO A 61 5.06 10.40 -6.30
N LEU A 62 5.59 9.93 -5.18
CA LEU A 62 5.95 10.70 -3.98
C LEU A 62 7.43 11.09 -3.98
N MET A 63 8.27 10.28 -4.60
CA MET A 63 9.71 10.48 -4.70
C MET A 63 10.27 10.10 -6.07
N GLU A 64 11.48 10.60 -6.36
CA GLU A 64 12.25 10.17 -7.53
C GLU A 64 13.11 8.95 -7.18
N VAL A 65 13.03 7.89 -7.99
CA VAL A 65 13.81 6.66 -7.80
C VAL A 65 14.87 6.55 -8.89
N ILE A 66 16.12 6.76 -8.49
CA ILE A 66 17.28 6.66 -9.38
C ILE A 66 18.04 5.36 -9.05
N ALA A 67 18.28 4.54 -10.06
CA ALA A 67 19.13 3.36 -9.91
C ALA A 67 20.60 3.81 -9.79
N LEU A 68 21.28 3.39 -8.73
CA LEU A 68 22.69 3.72 -8.48
C LEU A 68 23.61 3.24 -9.61
N ASN A 69 23.30 2.07 -10.18
CA ASN A 69 23.86 1.61 -11.44
C ASN A 69 22.74 1.60 -12.47
N PRO A 70 22.84 2.39 -13.56
CA PRO A 70 21.82 2.39 -14.60
C PRO A 70 21.78 1.02 -15.27
N GLN A 71 20.79 0.21 -14.87
CA GLN A 71 20.50 -1.06 -15.50
C GLN A 71 19.51 -0.82 -16.65
N THR A 72 20.00 -0.91 -17.87
CA THR A 72 19.19 -1.02 -19.08
C THR A 72 19.26 -2.45 -19.58
N SER A 73 18.10 -3.05 -19.79
CA SER A 73 18.01 -4.40 -20.35
C SER A 73 17.73 -4.31 -21.84
N SER A 74 18.46 -5.10 -22.64
CA SER A 74 18.15 -5.29 -24.05
C SER A 74 16.85 -6.10 -24.27
N ASP A 75 16.44 -6.90 -23.28
CA ASP A 75 15.14 -7.58 -23.28
C ASP A 75 14.03 -6.59 -22.85
N PRO A 76 13.04 -6.30 -23.73
CA PRO A 76 11.93 -5.42 -23.44
C PRO A 76 11.07 -5.86 -22.25
N ARG A 77 10.98 -7.17 -21.98
CA ARG A 77 10.20 -7.69 -20.85
C ARG A 77 10.88 -7.37 -19.52
N MET A 78 12.20 -7.55 -19.45
CA MET A 78 12.97 -7.20 -18.25
C MET A 78 12.99 -5.68 -18.04
N GLN A 79 13.09 -4.88 -19.10
CA GLN A 79 13.02 -3.42 -18.97
C GLN A 79 11.69 -2.97 -18.37
N ARG A 80 10.56 -3.51 -18.84
CA ARG A 80 9.23 -3.23 -18.27
C ARG A 80 9.11 -3.61 -16.80
N GLN A 81 9.78 -4.69 -16.37
CA GLN A 81 9.78 -5.09 -14.96
C GLN A 81 10.58 -4.10 -14.10
N LEU A 82 11.74 -3.64 -14.59
CA LEU A 82 12.54 -2.62 -13.93
C LEU A 82 11.79 -1.29 -13.81
N ASP A 83 11.14 -0.84 -14.87
CA ASP A 83 10.37 0.41 -14.86
C ASP A 83 9.19 0.31 -13.89
N LYS A 84 8.43 -0.79 -13.95
CA LYS A 84 7.36 -1.06 -13.00
C LYS A 84 7.84 -1.07 -11.55
N TRP A 85 9.03 -1.63 -11.29
CA TRP A 85 9.61 -1.64 -9.95
C TRP A 85 9.94 -0.23 -9.47
N LYS A 86 10.56 0.61 -10.31
CA LYS A 86 10.82 2.03 -10.00
C LYS A 86 9.55 2.79 -9.72
N ASP A 87 8.53 2.64 -10.57
CA ASP A 87 7.23 3.30 -10.40
C ASP A 87 6.54 2.87 -9.11
N THR A 88 6.65 1.59 -8.75
CA THR A 88 6.06 1.07 -7.51
C THR A 88 6.73 1.68 -6.28
N LEU A 89 8.06 1.78 -6.27
CA LEU A 89 8.81 2.40 -5.18
C LEU A 89 8.57 3.91 -5.10
N ALA A 90 8.50 4.58 -6.25
CA ALA A 90 8.27 6.02 -6.32
C ALA A 90 6.97 6.43 -5.62
N SER A 91 5.96 5.56 -5.64
CA SER A 91 4.66 5.81 -5.01
C SER A 91 4.45 5.05 -3.69
N ASP A 92 5.51 4.52 -3.07
CA ASP A 92 5.41 3.78 -1.81
C ASP A 92 5.42 4.73 -0.59
N LEU A 93 4.29 4.77 0.11
CA LEU A 93 4.06 5.61 1.29
C LEU A 93 4.97 5.23 2.48
N TRP A 94 5.33 3.96 2.62
CA TRP A 94 6.19 3.50 3.70
C TRP A 94 7.63 3.90 3.47
N VAL A 95 8.10 3.77 2.22
CA VAL A 95 9.44 4.23 1.85
C VAL A 95 9.51 5.75 2.06
N ASP A 96 8.49 6.50 1.63
CA ASP A 96 8.46 7.96 1.76
C ASP A 96 8.55 8.39 3.23
N GLU A 97 7.69 7.87 4.11
CA GLU A 97 7.76 8.24 5.54
C GLU A 97 9.07 7.78 6.19
N THR A 98 9.66 6.65 5.77
CA THR A 98 10.98 6.20 6.26
C THR A 98 12.07 7.21 5.90
N THR A 99 12.08 7.77 4.69
CA THR A 99 13.05 8.82 4.33
C THR A 99 12.89 10.07 5.19
N HIS A 100 11.66 10.46 5.53
CA HIS A 100 11.39 11.58 6.43
C HIS A 100 11.86 11.30 7.86
N ILE A 101 11.71 10.07 8.36
CA ILE A 101 12.22 9.65 9.67
C ILE A 101 13.75 9.75 9.69
N LEU A 102 14.45 9.23 8.67
CA LEU A 102 15.90 9.33 8.57
C LEU A 102 16.39 10.79 8.52
N ALA A 103 15.67 11.65 7.80
CA ALA A 103 15.97 13.08 7.76
C ALA A 103 15.75 13.77 9.12
N ASP A 104 14.74 13.36 9.89
CA ASP A 104 14.50 13.85 11.24
C ASP A 104 15.60 13.36 12.22
N MET A 105 16.05 12.11 12.09
CA MET A 105 17.14 11.56 12.91
C MET A 105 18.44 12.32 12.72
N LYS A 106 18.78 12.70 11.47
CA LYS A 106 19.98 13.51 11.17
C LYS A 106 19.96 14.91 11.82
N LYS A 107 18.78 15.44 12.14
CA LYS A 107 18.60 16.76 12.78
C LYS A 107 18.67 16.68 14.30
N THR A 108 18.63 15.47 14.86
CA THR A 108 18.79 15.25 16.30
C THR A 108 20.30 15.21 16.57
N PRO A 109 20.85 16.14 17.37
CA PRO A 109 22.29 16.23 17.61
C PRO A 109 22.86 14.99 18.32
#